data_AF-A0A3N5R4U9-F1
#
_entry.id   AF-A0A3N5R4U9-F1
#
_cell.length_a   1.000
_cell.length_b   1.000
_cell.length_c   1.000
_cell.angle_alpha   90.00
_cell.angle_beta   90.00
_cell.angle_gamma   90.00
#
_symmetry.space_group_name_H-M   'P 1'
#
loop_
_entity.id
_entity.type
_entity.pdbx_description
1 polymer ?
#
loop_
_entity_poly.entity_id
_entity_poly.type
_entity_poly.pdbx_seq_one_letter_code
_entity_poly.pdbx_strand_id
1 'polypeptide(L)'
;MPHDAFIPWQNDAEYILRGQDQETGCRHVVPGADEYQLMVEHFSDAVLGKSKLDFLFEDSIANMQVLDALAQAALSGNTVKL
;
A
#
# COMPACT_ATOMS: atom_id res chain seq x y z
N MET A 1 -28.32 9.96 -4.11
CA MET A 1 -27.62 9.13 -5.11
C MET A 1 -26.92 8.01 -4.35
N PRO A 2 -26.90 6.75 -4.84
CA PRO A 2 -26.06 5.74 -4.21
C PRO A 2 -24.60 6.16 -4.42
N HIS A 3 -23.80 6.11 -3.37
CA HIS A 3 -22.37 6.32 -3.49
C HIS A 3 -21.75 5.02 -3.99
N ASP A 4 -21.26 5.00 -5.24
CA ASP A 4 -20.37 3.95 -5.75
C ASP A 4 -19.00 4.13 -5.10
N ALA A 5 -18.91 3.86 -3.80
CA ALA A 5 -17.64 3.83 -3.09
C ALA A 5 -16.87 2.59 -3.52
N PHE A 6 -15.57 2.76 -3.80
CA PHE A 6 -14.68 1.63 -4.01
C PHE A 6 -14.55 0.83 -2.71
N ILE A 7 -14.84 -0.47 -2.76
CA ILE A 7 -14.71 -1.40 -1.64
C ILE A 7 -13.63 -2.43 -2.02
N PRO A 8 -12.43 -2.39 -1.39
CA PRO A 8 -11.28 -3.21 -1.79
C PRO A 8 -11.54 -4.71 -1.86
N TRP A 9 -12.33 -5.24 -0.92
CA TRP A 9 -12.67 -6.66 -0.85
C TRP A 9 -13.86 -7.09 -1.74
N GLN A 10 -14.45 -6.16 -2.50
CA GLN A 10 -15.56 -6.44 -3.43
C GLN A 10 -15.24 -6.08 -4.87
N ASN A 11 -14.31 -5.15 -5.09
CA ASN A 11 -14.00 -4.60 -6.39
C ASN A 11 -12.53 -4.82 -6.73
N ASP A 12 -12.27 -5.13 -8.00
CA ASP A 12 -10.90 -5.14 -8.52
C ASP A 12 -10.37 -3.70 -8.58
N ALA A 13 -9.08 -3.53 -8.25
CA ALA A 13 -8.36 -2.29 -8.45
C ALA A 13 -7.72 -2.29 -9.84
N GLU A 14 -7.87 -1.19 -10.58
CA GLU A 14 -7.39 -1.11 -11.96
C GLU A 14 -6.55 0.14 -12.19
N TYR A 15 -5.47 -0.01 -12.96
CA TYR A 15 -4.67 1.12 -13.41
C TYR A 15 -4.21 0.92 -14.86
N ILE A 16 -3.95 2.04 -15.54
CA ILE A 16 -3.42 2.05 -16.90
C ILE A 16 -1.97 2.53 -16.83
N LEU A 17 -1.04 1.67 -17.23
CA LEU A 17 0.37 2.01 -17.36
C LEU A 17 0.67 2.34 -18.82
N ARG A 18 1.07 3.59 -19.10
CA ARG A 18 1.47 4.03 -20.44
C ARG A 18 2.90 4.55 -20.43
N GLY A 19 3.78 3.90 -21.19
CA GLY A 19 5.14 4.39 -21.42
C GLY A 19 5.16 5.69 -22.22
N GLN A 20 6.29 6.41 -22.19
CA GLN A 20 6.46 7.70 -22.87
C GLN A 20 6.18 7.62 -24.37
N ASP A 21 6.60 6.53 -25.02
CA ASP A 21 6.46 6.32 -26.48
C ASP A 21 5.30 5.38 -26.84
N GLN A 22 4.42 5.07 -25.89
CA GLN A 22 3.26 4.20 -26.14
C GLN A 22 2.01 5.03 -26.41
N GLU A 23 1.41 4.84 -27.59
CA GLU A 23 0.16 5.49 -27.98
C GLU A 23 -1.02 5.03 -27.11
N THR A 24 -1.03 3.76 -26.73
CA THR A 24 -2.04 3.16 -25.83
C THR A 24 -1.38 2.58 -24.57
N GLY A 25 -2.02 2.78 -23.42
CA GLY A 25 -1.57 2.22 -22.15
C GLY A 25 -2.05 0.79 -21.96
N CYS A 26 -1.28 -0.01 -21.23
CA CYS A 26 -1.67 -1.35 -20.80
C CYS A 26 -2.56 -1.26 -19.57
N ARG A 27 -3.72 -1.93 -19.59
CA ARG A 27 -4.60 -2.05 -18.42
C ARG A 27 -4.09 -3.18 -17.53
N HIS A 28 -3.84 -2.85 -16.27
CA HIS A 28 -3.48 -3.80 -15.23
C HIS A 28 -4.64 -3.90 -14.24
N VAL A 29 -5.02 -5.13 -13.92
CA VAL A 29 -6.09 -5.45 -12.97
C VAL A 29 -5.44 -6.16 -11.79
N VAL A 30 -5.66 -5.61 -10.60
CA VAL A 30 -5.34 -6.23 -9.32
C VAL A 30 -6.66 -6.77 -8.77
N PRO A 31 -6.83 -8.10 -8.70
CA PRO A 31 -8.05 -8.68 -8.18
C PRO A 31 -8.34 -8.19 -6.76
N GLY A 32 -9.61 -7.91 -6.47
CA GLY A 32 -10.02 -7.64 -5.10
C GLY A 32 -9.72 -8.82 -4.20
N ALA A 33 -9.26 -8.55 -2.99
CA ALA A 33 -9.03 -9.55 -1.95
C ALA A 33 -9.53 -9.01 -0.62
N ASP A 34 -9.87 -9.88 0.33
CA ASP A 34 -10.09 -9.43 1.70
C ASP A 34 -8.72 -9.23 2.36
N GLU A 35 -8.12 -8.05 2.18
CA GLU A 35 -6.75 -7.79 2.66
C GLU A 35 -6.67 -7.83 4.19
N TYR A 36 -7.78 -7.54 4.89
CA TYR A 36 -7.84 -7.64 6.35
C TYR A 36 -7.84 -9.09 6.82
N GLN A 37 -8.60 -9.97 6.17
CA GLN A 37 -8.53 -11.40 6.43
C GLN A 37 -7.11 -11.92 6.20
N LEU A 38 -6.51 -11.60 5.04
CA LEU A 38 -5.16 -12.03 4.69
C LEU A 38 -4.11 -11.54 5.70
N MET A 39 -4.23 -10.32 6.19
CA MET A 39 -3.35 -9.76 7.21
C MET A 39 -3.42 -10.55 8.53
N VAL A 40 -4.62 -10.89 8.98
CA VAL A 40 -4.81 -11.65 10.24
C VAL A 40 -4.35 -13.09 10.09
N GLU A 41 -4.60 -13.72 8.94
CA GLU A 41 -4.13 -15.07 8.63
C GLU A 41 -2.59 -15.12 8.61
N HIS A 42 -1.94 -14.16 7.96
CA HIS A 42 -0.48 -14.05 7.94
C HIS A 42 0.11 -13.89 9.34
N PHE A 43 -0.47 -13.00 10.15
CA PHE A 43 -0.04 -12.82 11.54
C PHE A 43 -0.19 -14.12 12.35
N SER A 44 -1.32 -14.82 12.21
CA SER A 44 -1.57 -16.11 12.86
C SER A 44 -0.53 -17.15 12.47
N ASP A 45 -0.21 -17.26 11.17
CA ASP A 45 0.80 -18.19 10.69
C ASP A 45 2.21 -17.86 11.19
N ALA A 46 2.55 -16.58 11.31
CA ALA A 46 3.83 -16.15 11.88
C ALA A 46 3.94 -16.48 13.38
N VAL A 47 2.88 -16.24 14.16
CA VAL A 47 2.82 -16.58 15.60
C VAL A 47 2.92 -18.08 15.83
N LEU A 48 2.30 -18.88 14.96
CA LEU A 48 2.37 -20.34 15.00
C LEU A 48 3.68 -20.91 14.43
N GLY A 49 4.60 -20.06 13.96
CA GLY A 49 5.89 -20.46 13.38
C GLY A 49 5.78 -21.15 12.02
N LYS A 50 4.66 -20.99 11.32
CA LYS A 50 4.41 -21.58 9.99
C LYS A 50 4.97 -20.71 8.87
N SER A 51 5.04 -19.40 9.07
CA SER A 51 5.62 -18.44 8.13
C SER A 51 6.56 -17.47 8.86
N LYS A 52 7.34 -16.72 8.09
CA LYS A 52 8.05 -15.53 8.60
C LYS A 52 7.16 -14.31 8.40
N LEU A 53 7.38 -13.29 9.23
CA LEU A 53 6.79 -11.98 8.96
C LEU A 53 7.39 -11.39 7.69
N ASP A 54 6.53 -10.96 6.77
CA ASP A 54 6.92 -10.28 5.54
C ASP A 54 7.33 -8.82 5.81
N PHE A 55 6.80 -8.23 6.88
CA PHE A 55 7.11 -6.87 7.33
C PHE A 55 7.54 -6.91 8.79
N LEU A 56 8.72 -6.39 9.07
CA LEU A 56 9.26 -6.33 10.43
C LEU A 56 8.91 -4.99 11.09
N PHE A 57 9.13 -4.90 12.41
CA PHE A 57 8.81 -3.67 13.13
C PHE A 57 9.76 -2.52 12.73
N GLU A 58 10.97 -2.83 12.27
CA GLU A 58 11.92 -1.87 11.72
C GLU A 58 11.36 -1.15 10.49
N ASP A 59 10.59 -1.86 9.64
CA ASP A 59 9.91 -1.25 8.48
C ASP A 59 8.86 -0.23 8.94
N SER A 60 8.13 -0.56 10.02
CA SER A 60 7.16 0.36 10.64
C SER A 60 7.84 1.61 11.19
N ILE A 61 9.01 1.47 11.85
CA ILE A 61 9.79 2.61 12.35
C ILE A 61 10.26 3.49 11.20
N ALA A 62 10.84 2.88 10.15
CA ALA A 62 11.30 3.61 8.97
C ALA A 62 10.14 4.36 8.28
N ASN A 63 8.97 3.72 8.16
CA ASN A 63 7.78 4.36 7.62
C ASN A 63 7.35 5.59 8.46
N MET A 64 7.34 5.48 9.78
CA MET A 64 7.02 6.61 10.66
C MET A 64 8.02 7.77 10.54
N GLN A 65 9.32 7.48 10.41
CA GLN A 65 10.34 8.50 10.18
C GLN A 65 10.13 9.26 8.87
N VAL A 66 9.73 8.56 7.80
CA VAL A 66 9.36 9.20 6.53
C VAL A 66 8.16 10.13 6.71
N LEU A 67 7.11 9.69 7.42
CA LEU A 67 5.93 10.51 7.66
C LEU A 67 6.27 11.76 8.49
N ASP A 68 7.13 11.64 9.50
CA ASP A 68 7.62 12.77 10.29
C ASP A 68 8.40 13.77 9.42
N ALA A 69 9.28 13.28 8.55
CA ALA A 69 10.04 14.12 7.63
C ALA A 69 9.14 14.84 6.61
N LEU A 70 8.10 14.17 6.10
CA LEU A 70 7.10 14.79 5.22
C LEU A 70 6.32 15.90 5.94
N ALA A 71 5.90 15.66 7.18
CA ALA A 71 5.22 16.67 7.99
C ALA A 71 6.14 17.87 8.24
N GLN A 72 7.41 17.65 8.58
CA GLN A 72 8.39 18.71 8.77
C GLN A 72 8.69 19.47 7.47
N ALA A 73 8.78 18.79 6.35
CA ALA A 73 8.97 19.42 5.04
C ALA A 73 7.79 20.33 4.68
N ALA A 74 6.56 19.87 4.92
CA ALA A 74 5.35 20.67 4.69
C ALA A 74 5.30 21.93 5.56
N LEU A 75 5.73 21.84 6.82
CA LEU A 75 5.78 22.99 7.74
C LEU A 75 6.90 23.98 7.42
N SER A 76 8.07 23.47 7.01
CA SER A 76 9.26 24.30 6.79
C SER A 76 9.41 24.81 5.36
N GLY A 77 8.69 24.23 4.39
CA GLY A 77 8.84 24.51 2.97
C GLY A 77 10.17 24.03 2.36
N ASN A 78 10.96 23.25 3.11
CA ASN A 78 12.28 22.78 2.70
C ASN A 78 12.33 21.26 2.64
N THR A 79 13.25 20.74 1.83
CA THR A 79 13.55 19.30 1.83
C THR A 79 14.18 18.88 3.15
N VAL A 80 13.61 17.84 3.78
CA VAL A 80 14.17 17.18 4.97
C VAL A 80 14.92 15.93 4.53
N LYS A 81 16.12 15.71 5.09
CA LYS A 81 16.91 14.50 4.86
C LYS A 81 16.62 13.47 5.96
N LEU A 82 16.48 12.22 5.54
CA LEU A 82 16.39 11.04 6.41
C LEU A 82 17.79 10.44 6.62
#